data_AF-U7PN87-F1
#
_entry.id   AF-U7PN87-F1
#
_cell.length_a   1.000
_cell.length_b   1.000
_cell.length_c   1.000
_cell.angle_alpha   90.00
_cell.angle_beta   90.00
_cell.angle_gamma   90.00
#
_symmetry.space_group_name_H-M   'P 1'
#
loop_
_entity.id
_entity.type
_entity.pdbx_description
1 polymer ?
#
loop_
_entity_poly.entity_id
_entity_poly.type
_entity_poly.pdbx_seq_one_letter_code
_entity_poly.pdbx_strand_id
1 'polypeptide(L)'
;MSTNTPIDFANIARPTRSVQPNCLTYNDDHGVQHRIYLPQGSSERASQLLMEKNWDELAKYEPYTNQGYKESDYKTIEETQ
;
A
#
# COMPACT_ATOMS: atom_id res chain seq x y z
N MET A 1 12.19 7.68 30.47
CA MET A 1 11.08 6.85 30.97
C MET A 1 9.85 7.16 30.13
N SER A 2 9.71 6.55 28.95
CA SER A 2 8.45 6.67 28.19
C SER A 2 7.46 5.69 28.79
N THR A 3 6.37 6.19 29.37
CA THR A 3 5.30 5.36 29.91
C THR A 3 4.60 4.65 28.76
N ASN A 4 4.60 3.31 28.77
CA ASN A 4 3.71 2.52 27.92
C ASN A 4 2.28 2.67 28.46
N THR A 5 1.60 3.74 28.05
CA THR A 5 0.15 3.85 28.23
C THR A 5 -0.49 2.76 27.37
N PRO A 6 -1.28 1.83 27.95
CA PRO A 6 -2.00 0.85 27.16
C PRO A 6 -2.97 1.57 26.22
N ILE A 7 -2.94 1.19 24.93
CA ILE A 7 -3.90 1.69 23.95
C ILE A 7 -5.27 1.10 24.30
N ASP A 8 -6.23 1.95 24.63
CA ASP A 8 -7.61 1.54 24.81
C ASP A 8 -8.29 1.35 23.45
N PHE A 9 -8.17 0.13 22.89
CA PHE A 9 -8.74 -0.22 21.59
C PHE A 9 -10.28 -0.07 21.54
N ALA A 10 -10.97 -0.04 22.69
CA ALA A 10 -12.40 0.20 22.75
C ALA A 10 -12.79 1.65 22.40
N ASN A 11 -11.84 2.60 22.51
CA ASN A 11 -12.09 4.04 22.36
C ASN A 11 -11.20 4.69 21.29
N ILE A 12 -10.54 3.89 20.44
CA ILE A 12 -9.95 4.45 19.22
C ILE A 12 -11.08 4.86 18.27
N ALA A 13 -11.00 6.07 17.74
CA ALA A 13 -11.92 6.51 16.70
C ALA A 13 -11.83 5.53 15.51
N ARG A 14 -12.99 5.00 15.09
CA ARG A 14 -13.03 4.07 13.95
C ARG A 14 -12.54 4.78 12.69
N PRO A 15 -11.78 4.10 11.81
CA PRO A 15 -11.41 4.67 10.53
C PRO A 15 -12.67 4.96 9.71
N THR A 16 -12.76 6.15 9.13
CA THR A 16 -13.90 6.59 8.30
C THR A 16 -13.61 6.48 6.81
N ARG A 17 -12.34 6.28 6.43
CA ARG A 17 -11.88 6.19 5.05
C ARG A 17 -10.83 5.08 4.92
N SER A 18 -10.76 4.52 3.73
CA SER A 18 -9.76 3.54 3.31
C SER A 18 -9.09 4.01 2.02
N VAL A 19 -7.89 3.50 1.73
CA VAL A 19 -7.17 3.74 0.49
C VAL A 19 -6.40 2.48 0.10
N GLN A 20 -6.25 2.23 -1.20
CA GLN A 20 -5.39 1.15 -1.68
C GLN A 20 -3.92 1.56 -1.59
N PRO A 21 -2.98 0.62 -1.39
CA PRO A 21 -1.56 0.95 -1.40
C PRO A 21 -1.14 1.48 -2.78
N ASN A 22 -0.40 2.59 -2.78
CA ASN A 22 0.14 3.22 -4.00
C ASN A 22 1.63 2.89 -4.24
N CYS A 23 2.21 2.01 -3.44
CA CYS A 23 3.63 1.70 -3.48
C CYS A 23 3.86 0.21 -3.21
N LEU A 24 4.68 -0.42 -4.04
CA LEU A 24 5.20 -1.77 -3.80
C LEU A 24 6.73 -1.72 -3.78
N THR A 25 7.32 -2.36 -2.78
CA THR A 25 8.78 -2.55 -2.69
C THR A 25 9.08 -4.04 -2.80
N TYR A 26 10.03 -4.42 -3.66
CA TYR A 26 10.46 -5.80 -3.83
C TYR A 26 11.96 -5.87 -4.14
N ASN A 27 12.58 -7.03 -3.92
CA ASN A 27 13.93 -7.30 -4.40
C ASN A 27 13.83 -8.24 -5.60
N ASP A 28 14.52 -7.92 -6.68
CA ASP A 28 14.63 -8.82 -7.83
C ASP A 28 15.59 -10.00 -7.57
N ASP A 29 15.79 -10.85 -8.57
CA ASP A 29 16.67 -12.03 -8.46
C ASP A 29 18.15 -11.67 -8.22
N HIS A 30 18.57 -10.46 -8.58
CA HIS A 30 19.91 -9.95 -8.33
C HIS A 30 20.05 -9.29 -6.95
N GLY A 31 18.97 -9.27 -6.15
CA GLY A 31 18.93 -8.62 -4.85
C GLY A 31 18.84 -7.09 -4.93
N VAL A 32 18.52 -6.53 -6.10
CA VAL A 32 18.29 -5.08 -6.24
C VAL A 32 16.89 -4.76 -5.75
N GLN A 33 16.81 -3.80 -4.83
CA GLN A 33 15.53 -3.31 -4.32
C GLN A 33 14.93 -2.31 -5.31
N HIS A 34 13.69 -2.58 -5.72
CA HIS A 34 12.88 -1.69 -6.54
C HIS A 34 11.72 -1.14 -5.71
N ARG A 35 11.36 0.11 -5.98
CA ARG A 35 10.14 0.72 -5.44
C ARG A 35 9.33 1.29 -6.59
N ILE A 36 8.16 0.71 -6.79
CA ILE A 36 7.27 1.07 -7.91
C ILE A 36 6.00 1.75 -7.38
N TYR A 37 5.51 2.70 -8.17
CA TYR A 37 4.23 3.37 -7.95
C TYR A 37 3.11 2.49 -8.50
N LEU A 38 2.11 2.25 -7.66
CA LEU A 38 0.91 1.51 -8.02
C LEU A 38 -0.23 2.50 -8.28
N PRO A 39 -0.71 2.64 -9.53
CA PRO A 39 -1.94 3.37 -9.78
C PRO A 39 -3.12 2.70 -9.06
N GLN A 40 -4.16 3.48 -8.76
CA GLN A 40 -5.38 2.95 -8.14
C GLN A 40 -5.92 1.76 -8.93
N GLY A 41 -6.32 0.69 -8.22
CA GLY A 41 -6.81 -0.56 -8.81
C GLY A 41 -5.74 -1.56 -9.22
N SER A 42 -4.45 -1.20 -9.20
CA SER A 42 -3.37 -2.12 -9.64
C SER A 42 -2.76 -2.97 -8.53
N SER A 43 -3.06 -2.69 -7.26
CA SER A 43 -2.38 -3.32 -6.12
C SER A 43 -2.53 -4.83 -6.06
N GLU A 44 -3.72 -5.36 -6.39
CA GLU A 44 -3.96 -6.80 -6.44
C GLU A 44 -3.13 -7.46 -7.54
N ARG A 45 -3.13 -6.89 -8.75
CA ARG A 45 -2.33 -7.42 -9.87
C ARG A 45 -0.84 -7.35 -9.58
N ALA A 46 -0.35 -6.24 -9.03
CA ALA A 46 1.06 -6.11 -8.65
C ALA A 46 1.46 -7.12 -7.55
N SER A 47 0.56 -7.39 -6.59
CA SER A 47 0.78 -8.41 -5.56
C SER A 47 0.85 -9.81 -6.16
N GLN A 48 -0.01 -10.13 -7.13
CA GLN A 48 0.06 -11.39 -7.86
C GLN A 48 1.39 -11.54 -8.62
N LEU A 49 1.78 -10.51 -9.39
CA LEU A 49 3.06 -10.50 -10.11
C LEU A 49 4.26 -10.70 -9.17
N LEU A 50 4.21 -10.11 -7.98
CA LEU A 50 5.23 -10.31 -6.94
C LEU A 50 5.27 -11.75 -6.45
N MET A 51 4.12 -12.37 -6.20
CA MET A 51 4.04 -13.79 -5.81
C MET A 51 4.55 -14.72 -6.93
N GLU A 52 4.29 -14.36 -8.19
CA GLU A 52 4.77 -15.05 -9.39
C GLU A 52 6.26 -14.79 -9.68
N LYS A 53 6.93 -13.90 -8.92
CA LYS A 53 8.29 -13.41 -9.19
C LYS A 53 8.46 -12.88 -10.61
N ASN A 54 7.40 -12.28 -11.17
CA ASN A 54 7.41 -11.74 -12.51
C ASN A 54 7.97 -10.31 -12.51
N TRP A 55 9.29 -10.22 -12.43
CA TRP A 55 10.02 -8.96 -12.34
C TRP A 55 9.90 -8.09 -13.60
N ASP A 56 9.77 -8.71 -14.78
CA ASP A 56 9.61 -7.99 -16.06
C ASP A 56 8.32 -7.16 -16.06
N GLU A 57 7.20 -7.76 -15.66
CA GLU A 57 5.91 -7.06 -15.57
C GLU A 57 5.91 -6.02 -14.44
N LEU A 58 6.56 -6.29 -13.31
CA LEU A 58 6.70 -5.31 -12.22
C LEU A 58 7.55 -4.11 -12.63
N ALA A 59 8.59 -4.32 -13.44
CA ALA A 59 9.46 -3.25 -13.94
C ALA A 59 8.76 -2.30 -14.93
N LYS A 60 7.56 -2.65 -15.43
CA LYS A 60 6.74 -1.77 -16.30
C LYS A 60 6.02 -0.68 -15.53
N TYR A 61 5.92 -0.79 -14.21
CA TYR A 61 5.36 0.25 -13.37
C TYR A 61 6.35 1.40 -13.20
N GLU A 62 5.83 2.63 -13.15
CA GLU A 62 6.65 3.82 -12.92
C GLU A 62 7.37 3.76 -11.55
N PRO A 63 8.59 4.29 -11.41
CA PRO A 63 9.26 4.40 -10.13
C PRO A 63 8.44 5.22 -9.11
N TYR A 64 8.43 4.79 -7.86
CA TYR A 64 7.84 5.57 -6.78
C TYR A 64 8.76 6.74 -6.39
N THR A 65 8.29 7.97 -6.61
CA THR A 65 9.00 9.22 -6.31
C THR A 65 8.34 10.04 -5.20
N ASN A 66 7.59 9.36 -4.32
CA ASN A 66 6.84 9.98 -3.22
C ASN A 66 5.61 10.79 -3.66
N GLN A 67 4.89 10.28 -4.67
CA GLN A 67 3.68 10.89 -5.25
C GLN A 67 2.54 11.05 -4.22
N GLY A 68 2.56 10.31 -3.11
CA GLY A 68 1.56 10.41 -2.04
C GLY A 68 0.16 9.94 -2.46
N TYR A 69 -0.83 10.20 -1.60
CA TYR A 69 -2.25 9.95 -1.89
C TYR A 69 -2.96 11.26 -2.20
N LYS A 70 -3.85 11.24 -3.18
CA LYS A 70 -4.78 12.31 -3.50
C LYS A 70 -6.11 12.04 -2.80
N GLU A 71 -6.93 13.08 -2.62
CA GLU A 71 -8.26 12.93 -2.01
C GLU A 71 -9.13 11.92 -2.77
N SER A 72 -9.02 11.87 -4.10
CA SER A 72 -9.72 10.91 -4.96
C SER A 72 -9.32 9.45 -4.77
N ASP A 73 -8.18 9.16 -4.14
CA ASP A 73 -7.75 7.79 -3.87
C ASP A 73 -8.52 7.17 -2.70
N TYR A 74 -9.02 8.02 -1.79
CA TYR A 74 -9.74 7.59 -0.60
C TYR A 74 -11.17 7.19 -0.91
N LYS A 75 -11.60 6.10 -0.29
CA LYS A 75 -13.00 5.65 -0.26
C LYS A 75 -13.56 5.82 1.15
N THR A 76 -14.77 6.36 1.26
CA THR A 76 -15.51 6.32 2.53
C THR A 76 -15.79 4.86 2.89
N ILE A 77 -15.54 4.49 4.14
CA ILE A 77 -15.94 3.18 4.64
C ILE A 77 -17.43 3.31 4.95
N GLU A 78 -18.28 2.79 4.06
CA GLU A 78 -19.72 2.68 4.34
C GLU A 78 -19.91 1.53 5.32
N GLU A 79 -20.52 1.80 6.47
CA GLU A 79 -20.94 0.75 7.41
C GLU A 79 -21.96 -0.14 6.72
N THR A 80 -21.55 -1.32 6.27
CA THR A 80 -22.49 -2.41 6.04
C THR A 80 -22.83 -2.95 7.43
N GLN A 81 -24.03 -2.64 7.91
CA GLN A 81 -24.56 -3.14 9.18
C GLN A 81 -24.70 -4.67 9.19
#